data_AF-A0A817AEG2-F1
#
_entry.id   AF-A0A817AEG2-F1
#
_cell.length_a   1.000
_cell.length_b   1.000
_cell.length_c   1.000
_cell.angle_alpha   90.00
_cell.angle_beta   90.00
_cell.angle_gamma   90.00
#
_symmetry.space_group_name_H-M   'P 1'
#
loop_
_entity.id
_entity.type
_entity.pdbx_description
1 polymer ?
#
loop_
_entity_poly.entity_id
_entity_poly.type
_entity_poly.pdbx_seq_one_letter_code
_entity_poly.pdbx_strand_id
1 'polypeptide(L)'
;MDDVQEMRSPRTLDGASPSYTLGKRRTDHNLLIPEAELKGIGAELHYTQSGGDITFHGPHQAILYPVISLRSIGIGAKNYVETLERSMVSLFW
;
A
#
# COMPACT_ATOMS: atom_id res chain seq x y z
N MET A 1 21.19 13.47 -7.88
CA MET A 1 21.53 12.47 -6.86
C MET A 1 20.71 12.87 -5.64
N ASP A 2 19.39 13.02 -5.83
CA ASP A 2 18.54 13.89 -4.99
C ASP A 2 17.07 13.41 -4.93
N ASP A 3 16.77 12.15 -5.27
CA ASP A 3 15.40 11.62 -5.26
C ASP A 3 15.21 10.41 -4.32
N VAL A 4 16.17 10.18 -3.41
CA VAL A 4 16.10 9.07 -2.43
C VAL A 4 15.71 9.57 -1.03
N GLN A 5 15.57 10.88 -0.83
CA GLN A 5 15.37 11.50 0.49
C GLN A 5 13.92 11.70 0.94
N GLU A 6 12.92 11.21 0.20
CA GLU A 6 11.52 11.24 0.66
C GLU A 6 10.88 9.86 0.76
N MET A 7 11.69 8.81 0.93
CA MET A 7 11.20 7.58 1.52
C MET A 7 11.29 7.70 3.05
N ARG A 8 10.50 8.61 3.64
CA ARG A 8 10.23 8.55 5.07
C ARG A 8 9.63 7.17 5.32
N SER A 9 10.41 6.31 5.99
CA SER A 9 9.99 5.02 6.52
C SER A 9 8.52 5.08 6.97
N PRO A 10 7.68 4.07 6.67
CA PRO A 10 6.39 3.97 7.32
C PRO A 10 6.68 4.00 8.81
N ARG A 11 6.16 5.00 9.52
CA ARG A 11 6.22 5.03 10.98
C ARG A 11 5.27 3.95 11.47
N THR A 12 5.75 2.71 11.47
CA THR A 12 5.07 1.58 12.07
C THR A 12 5.89 1.16 13.26
N LEU A 13 5.69 1.87 14.38
CA LEU A 13 6.05 1.41 15.71
C LEU A 13 4.86 1.78 16.60
N ASP A 14 4.16 0.76 17.07
CA ASP A 14 3.30 0.76 18.25
C ASP A 14 2.16 1.80 18.26
N GLY A 15 1.02 1.45 17.64
CA GLY A 15 -0.22 2.25 17.71
C GLY A 15 -0.53 3.12 16.49
N ALA A 16 -0.20 2.66 15.29
CA ALA A 16 -0.47 3.40 14.05
C ALA A 16 -1.96 3.74 13.90
N SER A 17 -2.26 5.03 13.89
CA SER A 17 -3.53 5.58 13.41
C SER A 17 -3.88 4.95 12.05
N PRO A 18 -5.13 4.50 11.84
CA PRO A 18 -5.52 3.95 10.55
C PRO A 18 -5.24 4.96 9.44
N SER A 19 -4.60 4.53 8.35
CA SER A 19 -4.20 5.45 7.28
C SER A 19 -4.80 5.02 5.95
N TYR A 20 -5.31 5.99 5.21
CA TYR A 20 -5.83 5.83 3.87
C TYR A 20 -4.89 6.53 2.91
N THR A 21 -4.59 5.90 1.78
CA THR A 21 -3.82 6.50 0.70
C THR A 21 -4.64 6.49 -0.58
N LEU A 22 -4.76 7.63 -1.25
CA LEU A 22 -5.35 7.76 -2.58
C LEU A 22 -4.22 7.90 -3.61
N GLY A 23 -4.29 7.05 -4.64
CA GLY A 23 -3.37 7.09 -5.78
C GLY A 23 -3.62 8.28 -6.71
N LYS A 24 -2.80 8.38 -7.76
CA LYS A 24 -2.75 9.50 -8.72
C LYS A 24 -4.10 9.82 -9.38
N ARG A 25 -5.00 8.84 -9.50
CA ARG A 25 -6.32 9.02 -10.14
C ARG A 25 -7.32 9.81 -9.30
N ARG A 26 -7.01 10.08 -8.03
CA ARG A 26 -7.88 10.82 -7.09
C ARG A 26 -9.34 10.36 -7.16
N THR A 27 -9.51 9.05 -6.97
CA THR A 27 -10.79 8.36 -6.91
C THR A 27 -11.46 8.59 -5.56
N ASP A 28 -11.70 9.85 -5.20
CA ASP A 28 -12.23 10.24 -3.89
C ASP A 28 -13.60 9.60 -3.61
N HIS A 29 -14.37 9.27 -4.65
CA HIS A 29 -15.66 8.54 -4.53
C HIS A 29 -15.53 7.11 -4.01
N ASN A 30 -14.33 6.51 -4.05
CA ASN A 30 -14.05 5.20 -3.47
C ASN A 30 -13.71 5.26 -1.99
N LEU A 31 -13.56 6.47 -1.43
CA LEU A 31 -13.48 6.67 0.00
C LEU A 31 -14.88 6.53 0.61
N LEU A 32 -15.12 5.38 1.26
CA LEU A 32 -16.45 5.03 1.81
C LEU A 32 -16.84 5.81 3.08
N ILE A 33 -15.90 6.58 3.64
CA ILE A 33 -16.10 7.40 4.83
C ILE A 33 -15.78 8.85 4.46
N PRO A 34 -16.67 9.82 4.70
CA PRO A 34 -16.37 11.22 4.43
C PRO A 34 -15.08 11.68 5.13
N GLU A 35 -14.27 12.49 4.45
CA GLU A 35 -12.98 12.96 5.01
C GLU A 35 -13.16 13.68 6.36
N ALA A 36 -14.29 14.37 6.53
CA ALA A 36 -14.65 15.03 7.79
C ALA A 36 -14.76 14.05 8.98
N GLU A 37 -15.16 12.80 8.72
CA GLU A 37 -15.34 11.76 9.74
C GLU A 37 -14.05 10.99 10.03
N LEU A 38 -13.08 10.95 9.09
CA LEU A 38 -11.80 10.28 9.29
C LEU A 38 -11.02 10.82 10.49
N LYS A 39 -11.04 12.14 10.70
CA LYS A 39 -10.41 12.76 11.88
C LYS A 39 -11.07 12.32 13.18
N GLY A 40 -12.39 12.08 13.17
CA GLY A 40 -13.14 11.64 14.34
C GLY A 40 -12.75 10.24 14.82
N ILE A 41 -12.32 9.38 13.90
CA ILE A 41 -11.81 8.03 14.21
C ILE A 41 -10.28 7.98 14.35
N GLY A 42 -9.62 9.14 14.35
CA GLY A 42 -8.16 9.23 14.45
C GLY A 42 -7.41 8.69 13.23
N ALA A 43 -8.05 8.67 12.06
CA ALA A 43 -7.48 8.19 10.81
C ALA A 43 -6.88 9.32 9.97
N GLU A 44 -5.82 9.00 9.22
CA GLU A 44 -5.13 9.94 8.33
C GLU A 44 -5.43 9.64 6.86
N LEU A 45 -5.54 10.67 6.04
CA LEU A 45 -5.69 10.56 4.59
C LEU A 45 -4.49 11.18 3.88
N HIS A 46 -3.85 10.40 3.00
CA HIS A 46 -2.66 10.78 2.25
C HIS A 46 -2.91 10.69 0.76
N TYR A 47 -2.40 11.67 0.00
CA TYR A 47 -2.44 11.65 -1.46
C TYR A 47 -1.05 11.34 -2.01
N THR A 48 -0.96 10.36 -2.91
CA THR A 48 0.33 9.96 -3.48
C THR A 48 0.33 10.02 -5.00
N GLN A 49 1.53 10.09 -5.59
CA GLN A 49 1.72 9.99 -7.04
C GLN A 49 1.78 8.54 -7.53
N SER A 50 1.61 7.57 -6.62
CA SER A 50 1.59 6.15 -6.93
C SER A 50 0.42 5.81 -7.85
N GLY A 51 0.62 4.80 -8.69
CA GLY A 51 -0.48 4.17 -9.42
C GLY A 51 -1.44 3.45 -8.46
N GLY A 52 -2.55 2.95 -9.00
CA GLY A 52 -3.58 2.28 -8.21
C GLY A 52 -4.68 3.23 -7.75
N ASP A 53 -5.52 2.70 -6.87
CA ASP A 53 -6.74 3.33 -6.37
C ASP A 53 -6.53 3.76 -4.91
N ILE A 54 -7.51 3.55 -4.04
CA ILE A 54 -7.40 3.72 -2.59
C ILE A 54 -6.79 2.50 -1.91
N THR A 55 -5.98 2.71 -0.86
CA THR A 55 -5.46 1.65 0.03
C THR A 55 -5.66 2.04 1.48
N PHE A 56 -6.05 1.06 2.31
CA PHE A 56 -6.17 1.20 3.77
C PHE A 56 -5.03 0.44 4.47
N HIS A 57 -4.46 1.07 5.49
CA HIS A 57 -3.56 0.44 6.44
C HIS A 57 -4.08 0.58 7.87
N GLY A 58 -4.12 -0.54 8.59
CA GLY A 58 -4.61 -0.58 9.96
C GLY A 58 -3.88 -1.63 10.80
N PRO A 59 -4.21 -1.69 12.10
CA PRO A 59 -3.62 -2.66 13.01
C PRO A 59 -3.74 -4.10 12.48
N HIS A 60 -2.69 -4.89 12.67
CA HIS A 60 -2.57 -6.29 12.23
C HIS A 60 -2.52 -6.53 10.71
N GLN A 61 -2.46 -5.47 9.88
CA GLN A 61 -2.17 -5.64 8.47
C GLN A 61 -0.66 -5.81 8.24
N ALA A 62 -0.26 -6.95 7.68
CA ALA A 62 1.11 -7.16 7.24
C ALA A 62 1.38 -6.47 5.90
N ILE A 63 2.44 -5.69 5.81
CA ILE A 63 2.87 -4.99 4.58
C ILE A 63 4.26 -5.50 4.21
N LEU A 64 4.43 -5.90 2.94
CA LEU A 64 5.70 -6.38 2.40
C LEU A 64 6.05 -5.61 1.14
N TYR A 65 7.30 -5.14 1.06
CA TYR A 65 7.88 -4.50 -0.13
C TYR A 65 9.05 -5.34 -0.66
N PRO A 66 8.78 -6.45 -1.36
CA PRO A 66 9.83 -7.33 -1.84
C PRO A 66 10.62 -6.64 -2.96
N VAL A 67 11.94 -6.54 -2.78
CA VAL A 67 12.86 -5.99 -3.78
C VAL A 67 13.47 -7.14 -4.56
N ILE A 68 12.91 -7.44 -5.73
CA ILE A 68 13.25 -8.62 -6.52
C ILE A 68 13.60 -8.22 -7.96
N SER A 69 14.72 -8.74 -8.46
CA SER A 69 15.11 -8.58 -9.86
C SER A 69 14.40 -9.62 -10.74
N LEU A 70 13.33 -9.18 -11.41
CA LEU A 70 12.57 -10.04 -12.33
C LEU A 70 13.40 -10.49 -13.54
N ARG A 71 14.33 -9.64 -14.00
CA ARG A 71 15.23 -9.93 -15.12
C ARG A 71 16.13 -11.14 -14.83
N SER A 72 16.72 -11.21 -13.65
CA SER A 72 17.61 -12.33 -13.29
C SER A 72 16.85 -13.65 -13.11
N ILE A 73 15.57 -13.59 -12.77
CA ILE A 73 14.68 -14.76 -12.65
C ILE A 73 14.09 -15.14 -14.03
N GLY A 74 14.18 -14.26 -15.02
CA GLY A 74 13.67 -14.51 -16.38
C GLY A 74 12.14 -14.43 -16.49
N ILE A 75 11.46 -13.76 -15.55
CA ILE A 75 9.99 -13.64 -15.53
C ILE A 75 9.53 -12.21 -15.77
N GLY A 76 8.33 -12.05 -16.33
CA GLY A 76 7.65 -10.76 -16.46
C GLY A 76 6.85 -10.39 -15.22
N ALA A 77 6.49 -9.10 -15.10
CA ALA A 77 5.71 -8.57 -13.97
C ALA A 77 4.37 -9.31 -13.75
N LYS A 78 3.66 -9.66 -14.84
CA LYS A 78 2.42 -10.44 -14.74
C LYS A 78 2.63 -11.79 -14.07
N ASN A 79 3.64 -12.54 -14.51
CA ASN A 79 3.95 -13.85 -13.95
C ASN A 79 4.37 -13.76 -12.47
N TYR A 80 5.11 -12.71 -12.11
CA TYR A 80 5.45 -12.42 -10.72
C TYR A 80 4.21 -12.22 -9.84
N VAL A 81 3.27 -11.35 -10.26
CA VAL A 81 2.03 -11.09 -9.50
C VAL A 81 1.19 -12.36 -9.37
N GLU A 82 1.00 -13.12 -10.45
CA GLU A 82 0.26 -14.39 -10.41
C GLU A 82 0.92 -15.43 -9.49
N THR A 83 2.25 -15.49 -9.46
CA THR A 83 2.99 -16.41 -8.59
C THR A 83 2.87 -15.99 -7.13
N LEU A 84 2.92 -14.69 -6.85
CA LEU A 84 2.73 -14.15 -5.50
C LEU A 84 1.32 -14.46 -4.99
N GLU A 85 0.30 -14.25 -5.82
CA GLU A 85 -1.10 -14.60 -5.50
C GLU A 85 -1.24 -16.09 -5.18
N ARG A 86 -0.72 -16.97 -6.04
CA ARG A 86 -0.76 -18.44 -5.81
C ARG A 86 -0.04 -18.84 -4.52
N SER A 87 1.09 -18.20 -4.21
CA SER A 87 1.86 -18.49 -2.99
C SER A 87 1.08 -18.11 -1.74
N MET A 88 0.37 -16.96 -1.76
CA MET A 88 -0.51 -16.55 -0.67
C MET A 88 -1.66 -17.56 -0.48
N VAL A 89 -2.35 -17.93 -1.56
CA VAL A 89 -3.39 -18.96 -1.50
C VAL A 89 -2.82 -20.26 -0.91
N SER A 90 -1.71 -20.76 -1.44
CA SER A 90 -1.09 -21.99 -0.94
C SER A 90 -0.63 -21.95 0.53
N LEU A 91 -0.39 -20.76 1.11
CA LEU A 91 0.02 -20.63 2.51
C LEU A 91 -1.18 -20.66 3.47
N PHE A 92 -2.36 -20.25 2.99
CA PHE A 92 -3.58 -20.11 3.80
C PHE A 92 -4.63 -21.21 3.54
N TRP A 93 -4.32 -22.18 2.68
CA TRP A 93 -5.08 -23.40 2.44
C TRP A 93 -4.26 -24.62 2.85
#